data_AF-Q2N6S9-F1
#
_entry.id   AF-Q2N6S9-F1
#
_cell.length_a   1.000
_cell.length_b   1.000
_cell.length_c   1.000
_cell.angle_alpha   90.00
_cell.angle_beta   90.00
_cell.angle_gamma   90.00
#
_symmetry.space_group_name_H-M   'P 1'
#
loop_
_entity.id
_entity.type
_entity.pdbx_description
1 polymer ?
#
loop_
_entity_poly.entity_id
_entity_poly.type
_entity_poly.pdbx_seq_one_letter_code
_entity_poly.pdbx_strand_id
1 'polypeptide(L)'
;MNAQPNTLRESRSLPESRSSAQSLSVQWTALQDAASAVAALAGLAPERVSPQIRNFPALIKDIGGWRFELACDLIGDLSAIMRPGLTALLAVNARGQDATAAALTLWREYHHARAAVLALVPEGGQMGPRRSA
;
A
#
# COMPACT_ATOMS: atom_id res chain seq x y z
N MET A 1 -20.86 53.06 7.65
CA MET A 1 -19.90 52.29 8.46
C MET A 1 -20.54 50.94 8.71
N ASN A 2 -20.40 50.00 7.76
CA ASN A 2 -21.09 48.70 7.79
C ASN A 2 -20.06 47.61 8.10
N ALA A 3 -20.15 47.02 9.28
CA ALA A 3 -19.39 45.84 9.65
C ALA A 3 -20.21 44.60 9.25
N GLN A 4 -19.72 43.82 8.29
CA GLN A 4 -20.23 42.47 8.02
C GLN A 4 -19.54 41.49 8.99
N PRO A 5 -20.29 40.60 9.68
CA PRO A 5 -19.68 39.52 10.43
C PRO A 5 -19.13 38.46 9.46
N ASN A 6 -17.84 38.17 9.64
CA ASN A 6 -17.09 37.18 8.89
C ASN A 6 -17.57 35.77 9.27
N THR A 7 -18.40 35.15 8.42
CA THR A 7 -18.80 33.74 8.55
C THR A 7 -17.63 32.85 8.17
N LEU A 8 -16.76 32.58 9.15
CA LEU A 8 -15.59 31.74 8.97
C LEU A 8 -16.02 30.27 8.81
N ARG A 9 -16.05 29.82 7.56
CA ARG A 9 -15.59 28.49 7.11
C ARG A 9 -16.21 27.26 7.80
N GLU A 10 -17.48 26.99 7.51
CA GLU A 10 -17.97 25.60 7.46
C GLU A 10 -17.45 24.93 6.17
N SER A 11 -16.16 24.59 6.13
CA SER A 11 -15.65 23.67 5.12
C SER A 11 -16.09 22.26 5.50
N ARG A 12 -17.26 21.87 4.99
CA ARG A 12 -17.76 20.48 4.98
C ARG A 12 -16.86 19.64 4.06
N SER A 13 -15.69 19.24 4.54
CA SER A 13 -14.80 18.30 3.86
C SER A 13 -15.37 16.88 3.98
N LEU A 14 -15.92 16.33 2.88
CA LEU A 14 -16.18 14.89 2.68
C LEU A 14 -16.63 14.63 1.22
N PRO A 15 -15.68 14.56 0.27
CA PRO A 15 -15.65 13.45 -0.70
C PRO A 15 -14.26 12.80 -0.95
N GLU A 16 -13.15 13.43 -0.52
CA GLU A 16 -11.79 12.94 -0.84
C GLU A 16 -11.46 11.58 -0.20
N SER A 17 -11.89 11.35 1.05
CA SER A 17 -11.51 10.15 1.82
C SER A 17 -12.07 8.84 1.26
N ARG A 18 -13.20 8.89 0.52
CA ARG A 18 -13.80 7.68 -0.08
C ARG A 18 -13.07 7.28 -1.37
N SER A 19 -12.65 8.28 -2.16
CA SER A 19 -11.87 8.10 -3.38
C SER A 19 -10.44 7.65 -3.06
N SER A 20 -9.80 8.18 -2.02
CA SER A 20 -8.45 7.74 -1.60
C SER A 20 -8.45 6.29 -1.10
N ALA A 21 -9.48 5.87 -0.36
CA ALA A 21 -9.59 4.50 0.13
C ALA A 21 -9.91 3.45 -0.97
N GLN A 22 -10.77 3.78 -1.94
CA GLN A 22 -10.98 2.92 -3.12
C GLN A 22 -9.72 2.87 -3.99
N SER A 23 -9.01 3.98 -4.09
CA SER A 23 -7.68 4.05 -4.72
C SER A 23 -6.67 3.16 -4.01
N LEU A 24 -6.68 3.07 -2.67
CA LEU A 24 -5.74 2.26 -1.90
C LEU A 24 -5.87 0.76 -2.18
N SER A 25 -7.08 0.21 -2.18
CA SER A 25 -7.28 -1.23 -2.47
C SER A 25 -6.87 -1.62 -3.89
N VAL A 26 -7.09 -0.71 -4.86
CA VAL A 26 -6.66 -0.92 -6.25
C VAL A 26 -5.13 -0.85 -6.34
N GLN A 27 -4.51 0.16 -5.74
CA GLN A 27 -3.05 0.29 -5.69
C GLN A 27 -2.39 -0.89 -4.99
N TRP A 28 -2.96 -1.36 -3.88
CA TRP A 28 -2.46 -2.52 -3.15
C TRP A 28 -2.49 -3.80 -3.99
N THR A 29 -3.62 -4.05 -4.67
CA THR A 29 -3.74 -5.20 -5.59
C THR A 29 -2.71 -5.10 -6.71
N ALA A 30 -2.63 -3.94 -7.39
CA ALA A 30 -1.68 -3.74 -8.48
C ALA A 30 -0.21 -3.89 -8.03
N LEU A 31 0.10 -3.44 -6.82
CA LEU A 31 1.42 -3.58 -6.22
C LEU A 31 1.77 -5.05 -5.93
N GLN A 32 0.82 -5.83 -5.44
CA GLN A 32 0.96 -7.27 -5.22
C GLN A 32 1.12 -8.06 -6.53
N ASP A 33 0.40 -7.65 -7.59
CA ASP A 33 0.54 -8.24 -8.92
C ASP A 33 1.92 -7.94 -9.52
N ALA A 34 2.38 -6.69 -9.42
CA ALA A 34 3.72 -6.29 -9.85
C ALA A 34 4.80 -7.08 -9.09
N ALA A 35 4.66 -7.22 -7.77
CA ALA A 35 5.58 -8.01 -6.97
C ALA A 35 5.61 -9.49 -7.35
N SER A 36 4.45 -10.06 -7.69
CA SER A 36 4.35 -11.45 -8.17
C SER A 36 5.07 -11.63 -9.52
N ALA A 37 4.95 -10.65 -10.43
CA ALA A 37 5.68 -10.66 -11.69
C ALA A 37 7.21 -10.54 -11.48
N VAL A 38 7.66 -9.66 -10.58
CA VAL A 38 9.08 -9.55 -10.22
C VAL A 38 9.60 -10.85 -9.58
N ALA A 39 8.82 -11.49 -8.70
CA ALA A 39 9.18 -12.78 -8.10
C ALA A 39 9.38 -13.87 -9.15
N ALA A 40 8.49 -13.93 -10.16
CA ALA A 40 8.61 -14.87 -11.27
C ALA A 40 9.87 -14.62 -12.11
N LEU A 41 10.19 -13.35 -12.41
CA LEU A 41 11.43 -12.96 -13.09
C LEU A 41 12.68 -13.29 -12.27
N ALA A 42 12.57 -13.34 -10.94
CA ALA A 42 13.64 -13.74 -10.03
C ALA A 42 13.76 -15.27 -9.85
N GLY A 43 12.90 -16.07 -10.51
CA GLY A 43 12.88 -17.53 -10.37
C GLY A 43 12.40 -18.01 -9.00
N LEU A 44 11.67 -17.17 -8.26
CA LEU A 44 11.13 -17.53 -6.94
C LEU A 44 9.83 -18.33 -7.09
N ALA A 45 9.59 -19.23 -6.14
CA ALA A 45 8.28 -19.87 -6.01
C ALA A 45 7.21 -18.82 -5.66
N PRO A 46 5.95 -19.01 -6.11
CA PRO A 46 4.85 -18.11 -5.75
C PRO A 46 4.70 -17.96 -4.23
N GLU A 47 4.60 -16.71 -3.77
CA GLU A 47 4.40 -16.41 -2.36
C GLU A 47 3.00 -16.83 -1.90
N ARG A 48 2.91 -17.46 -0.72
CA ARG A 48 1.61 -17.71 -0.08
C ARG A 48 1.08 -16.41 0.53
N VAL A 49 0.04 -15.86 -0.07
CA VAL A 49 -0.63 -14.65 0.43
C VAL A 49 -1.34 -14.93 1.76
N SER A 50 -0.87 -14.31 2.84
CA SER A 50 -1.48 -14.42 4.15
C SER A 50 -2.79 -13.61 4.25
N PRO A 51 -3.69 -13.94 5.20
CA PRO A 51 -4.88 -13.12 5.46
C PRO A 51 -4.55 -11.66 5.80
N GLN A 52 -3.43 -11.41 6.49
CA GLN A 52 -2.98 -10.06 6.82
C GLN A 52 -2.65 -9.25 5.57
N ILE A 53 -1.92 -9.84 4.61
CA ILE A 53 -1.60 -9.22 3.33
C ILE A 53 -2.88 -8.94 2.53
N ARG A 54 -3.77 -9.93 2.43
CA ARG A 54 -4.99 -9.81 1.63
C ARG A 54 -5.95 -8.75 2.20
N ASN A 55 -6.12 -8.73 3.53
CA ASN A 55 -7.09 -7.88 4.19
C ASN A 55 -6.52 -6.51 4.60
N PHE A 56 -5.23 -6.25 4.36
CA PHE A 56 -4.55 -5.03 4.80
C PHE A 56 -5.29 -3.73 4.46
N PRO A 57 -5.77 -3.49 3.23
CA PRO A 57 -6.45 -2.22 2.89
C PRO A 57 -7.70 -1.97 3.73
N ALA A 58 -8.45 -3.03 4.08
CA ALA A 58 -9.60 -2.91 4.96
C ALA A 58 -9.16 -2.62 6.41
N LEU A 59 -8.20 -3.39 6.92
CA LEU A 59 -7.69 -3.26 8.29
C LEU A 59 -7.13 -1.87 8.57
N ILE A 60 -6.28 -1.35 7.68
CA ILE A 60 -5.63 -0.05 7.88
C ILE A 60 -6.62 1.12 7.72
N LYS A 61 -7.64 0.95 6.88
CA LYS A 61 -8.73 1.91 6.75
C LYS A 61 -9.58 1.98 8.00
N ASP A 62 -9.89 0.83 8.60
CA ASP A 62 -10.67 0.76 9.85
C ASP A 62 -9.90 1.41 11.01
N ILE A 63 -8.56 1.31 11.02
CA ILE A 63 -7.69 2.03 11.97
C ILE A 63 -7.74 3.54 11.75
N GLY A 64 -7.67 3.99 10.48
CA GLY A 64 -7.73 5.40 10.12
C GLY A 64 -6.57 6.25 10.66
N GLY A 65 -6.76 7.57 10.63
CA GLY A 65 -5.81 8.56 11.14
C GLY A 65 -4.43 8.51 10.48
N TRP A 66 -3.39 8.90 11.24
CA TRP A 66 -2.02 9.02 10.72
C TRP A 66 -1.45 7.71 10.18
N ARG A 67 -1.90 6.55 10.71
CA ARG A 67 -1.46 5.23 10.22
C ARG A 67 -2.00 4.94 8.83
N PHE A 68 -3.25 5.32 8.57
CA PHE A 68 -3.85 5.19 7.25
C PHE A 68 -3.20 6.13 6.23
N GLU A 69 -2.95 7.39 6.63
CA GLU A 69 -2.27 8.37 5.78
C GLU A 69 -0.86 7.89 5.41
N LEU A 70 -0.07 7.47 6.41
CA LEU A 70 1.27 6.93 6.19
C LEU A 70 1.25 5.67 5.31
N ALA A 71 0.26 4.79 5.48
CA ALA A 71 0.13 3.61 4.62
C ALA A 71 -0.17 3.98 3.16
N CYS A 72 -0.97 5.01 2.92
CA CYS A 72 -1.23 5.51 1.56
C CYS A 72 0.05 6.02 0.90
N ASP A 73 0.82 6.83 1.62
CA ASP A 73 2.08 7.39 1.12
C ASP A 73 3.10 6.28 0.81
N LEU A 74 3.32 5.35 1.76
CA LEU A 74 4.26 4.25 1.58
C LEU A 74 3.86 3.30 0.43
N ILE A 75 2.56 3.07 0.23
CA ILE A 75 2.08 2.28 -0.92
C ILE A 75 2.31 3.05 -2.24
N GLY A 76 2.14 4.36 -2.22
CA GLY A 76 2.48 5.24 -3.34
C GLY A 76 3.96 5.14 -3.70
N ASP A 77 4.84 5.26 -2.71
CA ASP A 77 6.30 5.15 -2.88
C ASP A 77 6.71 3.79 -3.41
N LEU A 78 6.16 2.71 -2.82
CA LEU A 78 6.40 1.35 -3.31
C LEU A 78 5.97 1.19 -4.77
N SER A 79 4.83 1.74 -5.14
CA SER A 79 4.34 1.73 -6.52
C SER A 79 5.26 2.52 -7.46
N ALA A 80 5.81 3.65 -7.00
CA ALA A 80 6.73 4.50 -7.76
C ALA A 80 8.08 3.81 -8.03
N ILE A 81 8.52 2.90 -7.16
CA ILE A 81 9.73 2.08 -7.36
C ILE A 81 9.42 0.85 -8.21
N MET A 82 8.33 0.14 -7.90
CA MET A 82 8.00 -1.14 -8.51
C MET A 82 7.67 -1.02 -10.00
N ARG A 83 6.93 0.02 -10.40
CA ARG A 83 6.51 0.19 -11.79
C ARG A 83 7.69 0.34 -12.76
N PRO A 84 8.60 1.33 -12.61
CA PRO A 84 9.76 1.44 -13.49
C PRO A 84 10.73 0.27 -13.34
N GLY A 85 10.89 -0.28 -12.13
CA GLY A 85 11.72 -1.46 -11.90
C GLY A 85 11.26 -2.67 -12.71
N LEU A 86 9.96 -3.02 -12.64
CA LEU A 86 9.38 -4.10 -13.43
C LEU A 86 9.47 -3.83 -14.94
N THR A 87 9.18 -2.60 -15.39
CA THR A 87 9.34 -2.23 -16.80
C THR A 87 10.77 -2.45 -17.30
N ALA A 88 11.78 -2.05 -16.52
CA ALA A 88 13.18 -2.26 -16.87
C ALA A 88 13.54 -3.75 -16.95
N LEU A 89 13.09 -4.55 -15.97
CA LEU A 89 13.34 -6.00 -15.95
C LEU A 89 12.70 -6.71 -17.15
N LEU A 90 11.47 -6.34 -17.51
CA LEU A 90 10.78 -6.85 -18.69
C LEU A 90 11.53 -6.47 -19.98
N ALA A 91 12.06 -5.24 -20.08
CA ALA A 91 12.83 -4.81 -21.24
C ALA A 91 14.16 -5.57 -21.38
N VAL A 92 14.85 -5.86 -20.27
CA VAL A 92 16.07 -6.70 -20.25
C VAL A 92 15.74 -8.13 -20.69
N ASN A 93 14.70 -8.73 -20.11
CA ASN A 93 14.26 -10.08 -20.45
C ASN A 93 13.84 -10.19 -21.93
N ALA A 94 13.09 -9.21 -22.44
CA ALA A 94 12.67 -9.17 -23.86
C ALA A 94 13.85 -9.10 -24.84
N ARG A 95 15.04 -8.65 -24.40
CA ARG A 95 16.29 -8.66 -25.18
C ARG A 95 17.05 -9.99 -25.07
N GLY A 96 16.50 -10.98 -24.37
CA GLY A 96 17.14 -12.27 -24.11
C GLY A 96 18.26 -12.20 -23.06
N GLN A 97 18.32 -11.12 -22.28
CA GLN A 97 19.33 -10.94 -21.23
C GLN A 97 18.81 -11.46 -19.89
N ASP A 98 19.72 -11.89 -19.02
CA ASP A 98 19.38 -12.37 -17.68
C ASP A 98 19.08 -11.19 -16.73
N ALA A 99 17.83 -11.12 -16.27
CA ALA A 99 17.35 -10.12 -15.31
C ALA A 99 17.24 -10.67 -13.87
N THR A 100 17.58 -11.94 -13.63
CA THR A 100 17.26 -12.67 -12.40
C THR A 100 17.83 -12.01 -11.14
N ALA A 101 19.11 -11.61 -11.16
CA ALA A 101 19.77 -11.00 -10.00
C ALA A 101 19.16 -9.63 -9.64
N ALA A 102 18.84 -8.82 -10.66
CA ALA A 102 18.18 -7.52 -10.46
C ALA A 102 16.74 -7.69 -9.96
N ALA A 103 16.00 -8.66 -10.51
CA ALA A 103 14.65 -9.00 -10.06
C ALA A 103 14.64 -9.48 -8.60
N LEU A 104 15.59 -10.33 -8.21
CA LEU A 104 15.71 -10.81 -6.83
C LEU A 104 15.98 -9.66 -5.86
N THR A 105 16.83 -8.71 -6.24
CA THR A 105 17.13 -7.53 -5.42
C THR A 105 15.88 -6.68 -5.23
N LEU A 106 15.19 -6.31 -6.31
CA LEU A 106 13.96 -5.53 -6.25
C LEU A 106 12.87 -6.24 -5.43
N TRP A 107 12.73 -7.55 -5.59
CA TRP A 107 11.78 -8.34 -4.82
C TRP A 107 12.06 -8.30 -3.32
N ARG A 108 13.33 -8.39 -2.90
CA ARG A 108 13.72 -8.32 -1.48
C ARG A 108 13.43 -6.96 -0.88
N GLU A 109 13.78 -5.87 -1.59
CA GLU A 109 13.47 -4.51 -1.15
C GLU A 109 11.96 -4.32 -0.96
N TYR A 110 11.18 -4.76 -1.95
CA TYR A 110 9.72 -4.76 -1.87
C TYR A 110 9.22 -5.57 -0.66
N HIS A 111 9.73 -6.79 -0.48
CA HIS A 111 9.30 -7.67 0.59
C HIS A 111 9.55 -7.06 1.97
N HIS A 112 10.72 -6.44 2.17
CA HIS A 112 11.06 -5.74 3.41
C HIS A 112 10.19 -4.49 3.63
N ALA A 113 10.03 -3.65 2.61
CA ALA A 113 9.21 -2.45 2.72
C ALA A 113 7.72 -2.78 2.96
N ARG A 114 7.18 -3.79 2.29
CA ARG A 114 5.82 -4.28 2.52
C ARG A 114 5.64 -4.78 3.95
N ALA A 115 6.62 -5.50 4.51
CA ALA A 115 6.56 -5.92 5.91
C ALA A 115 6.45 -4.73 6.87
N ALA A 116 7.18 -3.65 6.61
CA ALA A 116 7.08 -2.40 7.38
C ALA A 116 5.68 -1.74 7.24
N VAL A 117 5.10 -1.73 6.04
CA VAL A 117 3.73 -1.25 5.80
C VAL A 117 2.71 -2.08 6.58
N LEU A 118 2.82 -3.41 6.54
CA LEU A 118 1.93 -4.32 7.27
C LEU A 118 2.02 -4.14 8.79
N ALA A 119 3.18 -3.75 9.33
CA ALA A 119 3.39 -3.48 10.75
C ALA A 119 2.67 -2.21 11.25
N LEU A 120 2.09 -1.40 10.36
CA LEU A 120 1.22 -0.28 10.75
C LEU A 120 -0.10 -0.76 11.35
N VAL A 121 -0.53 -1.99 11.04
CA VAL A 121 -1.68 -2.64 11.67
C VAL A 121 -1.22 -3.22 13.02
N PRO A 122 -1.75 -2.77 14.16
CA PRO A 122 -1.38 -3.33 15.45
C PRO A 122 -1.66 -4.84 15.51
N GLU A 123 -0.68 -5.61 15.97
CA GLU A 123 -0.92 -6.98 16.41
C GLU A 123 -1.91 -6.92 17.57
N GLY A 124 -3.10 -7.51 17.40
CA GLY A 124 -4.26 -7.24 18.25
C GLY A 124 -3.95 -7.12 19.74
N GLY A 125 -3.99 -5.90 20.26
CA GLY A 125 -3.69 -5.57 21.64
C GLY A 125 -4.58 -4.45 22.15
N GLN A 126 -5.54 -4.83 23.00
CA GLN A 126 -6.49 -3.98 23.73
C GLN A 126 -7.73 -3.51 22.96
N MET A 127 -8.53 -4.47 22.49
CA MET A 127 -9.98 -4.28 22.57
C MET A 127 -10.29 -4.03 24.04
N GLY A 128 -10.64 -2.78 24.40
CA GLY A 128 -11.11 -2.42 25.75
C GLY A 128 -12.24 -3.36 26.21
N PRO A 129 -12.51 -3.43 27.53
CA PRO A 129 -13.36 -4.47 28.11
C PRO A 129 -14.65 -4.64 27.30
N ARG A 130 -14.91 -5.87 26.87
CA ARG A 130 -16.18 -6.24 26.23
C ARG A 130 -17.27 -5.74 27.16
N ARG A 131 -18.07 -4.79 26.70
CA ARG A 131 -19.30 -4.40 27.39
C ARG A 131 -20.23 -5.60 27.30
N SER A 132 -20.17 -6.47 28.31
CA SER A 132 -21.21 -7.44 28.56
C SER A 132 -22.48 -6.66 28.88
N ALA A 133 -23.50 -6.87 28.06
CA ALA A 133 -24.87 -6.43 28.33
C ALA A 133 -25.53 -7.37 29.36
#